data_AF-A0A7C5SJ10-F1
#
_entry.id   AF-A0A7C5SJ10-F1
#
_cell.length_a   1.000
_cell.length_b   1.000
_cell.length_c   1.000
_cell.angle_alpha   90.00
_cell.angle_beta   90.00
_cell.angle_gamma   90.00
#
_symmetry.space_group_name_H-M   'P 1'
#
loop_
_entity.id
_entity.type
_entity.pdbx_description
1 polymer ?
#
loop_
_entity_poly.entity_id
_entity_poly.type
_entity_poly.pdbx_seq_one_letter_code
_entity_poly.pdbx_strand_id
1 'polypeptide(L)' 'MSQFGMQMPGGGPQIRKPQPDVYTGLMLFSLIAIGAALAFVWIAGQKVGPDGNAMALQDRGSIKLADMPKP' A
#
# COMPACT_ATOMS: atom_id res chain seq x y z
N MET A 1 39.37 42.89 8.09
CA MET A 1 39.03 42.64 9.50
C MET A 1 37.52 42.66 9.60
N SER A 2 36.91 41.47 9.50
CA SER A 2 36.17 40.87 10.62
C SER A 2 34.88 41.66 10.89
N GLN A 3 33.70 41.20 10.46
CA GLN A 3 33.11 40.01 11.04
C GLN A 3 31.95 39.48 10.16
N PHE A 4 32.31 38.79 9.08
CA PHE A 4 31.60 37.56 8.72
C PHE A 4 31.74 36.61 9.94
N GLY A 5 30.86 36.68 10.94
CA GLY A 5 31.15 35.98 12.20
C GLY A 5 30.31 36.33 13.42
N MET A 6 29.02 36.59 13.28
CA MET A 6 28.08 36.07 14.27
C MET A 6 27.19 35.05 13.56
N GLN A 7 27.84 33.97 13.11
CA GLN A 7 27.21 32.65 13.17
C GLN A 7 26.60 32.58 14.57
N MET A 8 25.28 32.47 14.72
CA MET A 8 24.73 31.92 15.95
C MET A 8 25.04 30.42 15.89
N PRO A 9 26.11 29.93 16.55
CA PRO A 9 26.46 28.53 16.53
C PRO A 9 25.46 27.87 17.50
N GLY A 10 24.37 27.33 16.96
CA GLY A 10 23.37 26.59 17.74
C GLY A 10 21.90 26.88 17.45
N GLY A 11 21.52 27.81 16.58
CA GLY A 11 20.09 28.01 16.27
C GLY A 11 19.81 28.98 15.13
N GLY A 12 19.27 28.60 13.97
CA GLY A 12 18.89 27.27 13.52
C GLY A 12 17.81 27.33 12.43
N PRO A 13 18.18 27.16 11.15
CA PRO A 13 17.33 26.51 10.15
C PRO A 13 17.11 25.01 10.46
N GLN A 14 17.78 24.50 11.51
CA GLN A 14 18.08 23.10 11.81
C GLN A 14 17.01 22.38 12.65
N ILE A 15 15.85 22.98 12.93
CA ILE A 15 14.71 22.28 13.58
C ILE A 15 13.40 22.58 12.83
N ARG A 16 13.40 22.60 11.50
CA ARG A 16 12.16 22.32 10.77
C ARG A 16 11.90 20.83 10.93
N LYS A 17 11.21 20.46 12.03
CA LYS A 17 10.74 19.09 12.24
C LYS A 17 9.93 18.71 10.98
N PRO A 18 10.13 17.53 10.39
CA PRO A 18 9.27 17.04 9.33
C PRO A 18 7.83 17.12 9.83
N GLN A 19 6.99 17.88 9.12
CA GLN A 19 5.56 17.97 9.41
C GLN A 19 4.80 17.28 8.29
N PRO A 20 3.75 16.51 8.60
CA PRO A 20 2.85 15.99 7.59
C PRO A 20 2.28 17.15 6.79
N ASP A 21 2.41 17.07 5.47
CA ASP A 21 1.84 18.02 4.52
C ASP A 21 0.74 17.34 3.68
N VAL A 22 0.18 18.10 2.73
CA VAL A 22 -0.88 17.60 1.84
C VAL A 22 -0.39 16.38 1.05
N TYR A 23 0.88 16.34 0.63
CA TYR A 23 1.44 15.21 -0.09
C TYR A 23 1.51 13.95 0.79
N THR A 24 1.85 14.11 2.07
CA THR A 24 1.80 13.01 3.06
C THR A 24 0.38 12.48 3.22
N GLY A 25 -0.62 13.37 3.25
CA GLY A 25 -2.05 12.99 3.28
C GLY A 25 -2.50 12.24 2.01
N LEU A 26 -2.14 12.75 0.84
CA LEU A 26 -2.43 12.10 -0.45
C LEU A 26 -1.74 10.73 -0.58
N MET A 27 -0.51 10.61 -0.06
CA MET A 27 0.22 9.34 -0.02
C MET A 27 -0.52 8.30 0.82
N LEU A 28 -0.96 8.65 2.03
CA LEU A 28 -1.74 7.75 2.88
C LEU A 28 -3.06 7.34 2.22
N PHE A 29 -3.78 8.30 1.62
CA PHE A 29 -5.01 8.02 0.90
C PHE A 29 -4.80 7.05 -0.27
N SER A 30 -3.71 7.23 -1.02
CA SER A 30 -3.34 6.33 -2.12
C SER A 30 -3.10 4.90 -1.64
N LEU A 31 -2.42 4.73 -0.50
CA LEU A 31 -2.19 3.41 0.09
C LEU A 31 -3.51 2.74 0.51
N ILE A 32 -4.45 3.50 1.07
CA ILE A 32 -5.78 2.98 1.43
C ILE A 32 -6.53 2.54 0.17
N ALA A 33 -6.53 3.36 -0.88
CA ALA A 33 -7.19 3.04 -2.14
C ALA A 33 -6.62 1.77 -2.80
N ILE A 34 -5.28 1.64 -2.83
CA ILE A 34 -4.61 0.44 -3.33
C ILE A 34 -4.97 -0.78 -2.46
N GLY A 35 -4.95 -0.65 -1.14
CA GLY A 35 -5.34 -1.72 -0.22
C GLY A 35 -6.78 -2.19 -0.45
N ALA A 36 -7.72 -1.25 -0.65
CA ALA A 36 -9.11 -1.56 -0.96
C ALA A 36 -9.25 -2.29 -2.31
N ALA A 37 -8.50 -1.86 -3.34
CA ALA A 37 -8.50 -2.51 -4.64
C ALA A 37 -7.98 -3.96 -4.56
N LEU A 38 -6.88 -4.18 -3.83
CA LEU A 38 -6.33 -5.53 -3.60
C LEU A 38 -7.32 -6.42 -2.86
N ALA A 39 -7.99 -5.90 -1.82
CA ALA A 39 -9.01 -6.63 -1.08
C ALA A 39 -10.21 -7.00 -1.96
N PHE A 40 -10.66 -6.09 -2.83
CA PHE A 40 -11.74 -6.36 -3.76
C PHE A 40 -11.38 -7.48 -4.75
N VAL A 41 -10.19 -7.41 -5.34
CA VAL A 41 -9.69 -8.46 -6.24
C VAL A 41 -9.53 -9.80 -5.51
N TRP A 42 -9.09 -9.78 -4.25
CA TRP A 42 -8.98 -10.98 -3.44
C TRP A 42 -10.34 -11.67 -3.24
N ILE A 43 -11.37 -10.92 -2.83
CA ILE A 43 -12.72 -11.46 -2.63
C ILE A 43 -13.29 -12.03 -3.93
N ALA A 44 -13.09 -11.33 -5.06
CA ALA A 44 -13.49 -11.84 -6.37
C ALA A 44 -12.71 -13.10 -6.76
N GLY A 45 -11.40 -13.12 -6.50
CA GLY A 45 -10.50 -14.25 -6.72
C GLY A 45 -10.92 -15.49 -5.95
N GLN A 46 -11.39 -15.35 -4.71
CA GLN A 46 -11.86 -16.49 -3.91
C GLN A 46 -13.05 -17.21 -4.55
N LYS A 47 -13.87 -16.52 -5.36
CA LYS A 47 -15.01 -17.18 -6.04
C LYS A 47 -14.60 -18.03 -7.24
N VAL A 48 -13.51 -17.64 -7.90
CA VAL A 48 -13.05 -18.28 -9.16
C VAL A 48 -11.82 -19.16 -8.96
N GLY A 49 -11.15 -19.02 -7.82
CA GLY A 49 -10.00 -19.82 -7.43
C GLY A 49 -10.41 -21.23 -7.01
N PRO A 50 -9.54 -22.23 -7.23
CA PRO A 50 -9.81 -23.61 -6.83
C PRO A 50 -9.94 -23.69 -5.31
N ASP A 51 -10.96 -24.42 -4.85
CA ASP A 51 -11.27 -24.61 -3.43
C ASP A 51 -11.43 -23.28 -2.63
N GLY A 52 -11.77 -22.19 -3.30
CA GLY A 52 -11.92 -20.88 -2.66
C GLY A 52 -10.62 -20.09 -2.49
N ASN A 53 -9.50 -20.57 -3.04
CA ASN A 53 -8.19 -19.93 -2.90
C ASN A 53 -7.90 -18.97 -4.06
N ALA A 54 -7.94 -17.66 -3.78
CA ALA A 54 -7.70 -16.59 -4.76
C ALA A 54 -6.30 -16.59 -5.39
N MET A 55 -5.30 -17.22 -4.77
CA MET A 55 -3.92 -17.26 -5.26
C MET A 55 -3.53 -18.58 -5.91
N ALA A 56 -4.40 -19.59 -5.86
CA ALA A 56 -4.14 -20.86 -6.51
C ALA A 56 -4.47 -20.80 -8.01
N LEU A 57 -3.65 -21.47 -8.82
CA LEU A 57 -3.84 -21.54 -10.26
C LEU A 57 -4.76 -22.70 -10.62
N GLN A 58 -5.64 -22.50 -11.60
CA GLN A 58 -6.47 -23.57 -12.17
C GLN A 58 -5.63 -24.41 -13.12
N ASP A 59 -5.78 -25.74 -13.05
CA ASP A 59 -5.14 -26.65 -14.00
C ASP A 59 -5.84 -26.59 -15.36
N ARG A 60 -5.05 -26.63 -16.44
CA ARG A 60 -5.58 -26.56 -17.81
C ARG A 60 -6.50 -27.75 -18.08
N GLY A 61 -7.77 -27.47 -18.35
CA GLY A 61 -8.79 -28.49 -18.64
C GLY A 61 -9.49 -29.06 -17.41
N SER A 62 -9.16 -28.61 -16.19
CA SER A 62 -9.82 -29.02 -14.94
C SER A 62 -10.13 -27.78 -14.10
N ILE A 63 -11.25 -27.12 -14.41
CA ILE A 63 -11.72 -25.98 -13.63
C ILE A 63 -12.44 -26.50 -12.39
N LYS A 64 -11.98 -26.11 -11.20
CA LYS A 64 -12.63 -26.41 -9.92
C LYS A 64 -13.07 -25.12 -9.26
N LEU A 65 -14.33 -25.03 -8.88
CA LEU A 65 -14.91 -23.85 -8.23
C LEU A 65 -15.30 -24.21 -6.80
N ALA A 66 -15.33 -23.22 -5.91
CA ALA A 66 -15.68 -23.41 -4.50
C ALA A 66 -17.08 -24.05 -4.32
N ASP A 67 -18.04 -23.68 -5.17
CA ASP A 67 -19.44 -24.13 -5.08
C ASP A 67 -19.74 -25.34 -5.99
N MET A 68 -18.74 -25.95 -6.63
CA MET A 68 -18.99 -27.16 -7.41
C MET A 68 -19.14 -28.38 -6.47
N PRO A 69 -20.20 -29.19 -6.63
CA PRO A 69 -20.29 -30.45 -5.90
C PRO A 69 -19.08 -31.31 -6.27
N LYS A 70 -18.33 -31.77 -5.27
CA LYS A 70 -17.28 -32.76 -5.49
C LYS A 70 -17.92 -34.01 -6.12
N PRO A 71 -17.39 -34.51 -7.24
CA PRO A 71 -17.83 -35.80 -7.78
C PRO A 71 -17.54 -36.93 -6.80
#